data_AF-A0A7W1Z7J9-F1
#
_entry.id   AF-A0A7W1Z7J9-F1
#
_cell.length_a   1.000
_cell.length_b   1.000
_cell.length_c   1.000
_cell.angle_alpha   90.00
_cell.angle_beta   90.00
_cell.angle_gamma   90.00
#
_symmetry.space_group_name_H-M   'P 1'
#
loop_
_entity.id
_entity.type
_entity.pdbx_description
1 polymer ?
#
loop_
_entity_poly.entity_id
_entity_poly.type
_entity_poly.pdbx_seq_one_letter_code
_entity_poly.pdbx_strand_id
1 'polypeptide(L)'
;MKIAIPNNWRSFFTLLFVMLFAVSAKAQLFNFRNYSLDDGLSQSEINCIYEDSRGYLWIGTSGGGLCRFDGKIFKTYEEKDGLCGQIITSVSENKTHDLIIGNQNGALCKFNGHTFSSLQEGNQKSFSNGTAKFIILDDNNNTIIGKDGQIIKYSANRFEKLPIKGDTLTTFSINCYKKDSRNIIWIGTNKGLLVLKNETLLRVNEMDYIS
;
A
#
# COMPACT_ATOMS: atom_id res chain seq x y z
N MET A 1 -3.28 -56.53 -43.52
CA MET A 1 -3.70 -55.57 -44.56
C MET A 1 -2.99 -54.25 -44.30
N LYS A 2 -1.92 -53.93 -45.04
CA LYS A 2 -1.19 -52.65 -44.89
C LYS A 2 -1.93 -51.59 -45.71
N ILE A 3 -2.60 -50.65 -45.05
CA ILE A 3 -3.22 -49.52 -45.73
C ILE A 3 -2.10 -48.55 -46.10
N ALA A 4 -1.76 -48.48 -47.39
CA ALA A 4 -0.78 -47.54 -47.91
C ALA A 4 -1.42 -46.15 -47.99
N ILE A 5 -0.97 -45.23 -47.15
CA ILE A 5 -1.38 -43.82 -47.23
C ILE A 5 -0.70 -43.21 -48.47
N PRO A 6 -1.44 -42.68 -49.45
CA PRO A 6 -0.85 -42.10 -50.65
C PRO A 6 0.02 -40.88 -50.29
N ASN A 7 1.15 -40.72 -51.00
CA ASN A 7 2.21 -39.75 -50.64
C ASN A 7 1.73 -38.29 -50.51
N ASN A 8 0.69 -37.92 -51.24
CA ASN A 8 0.03 -36.61 -51.19
C ASN A 8 -0.63 -36.30 -49.83
N TRP A 9 -1.13 -37.32 -49.12
CA TRP A 9 -1.71 -37.13 -47.78
C TRP A 9 -0.64 -36.90 -46.72
N ARG A 10 0.57 -37.47 -46.88
CA ARG A 10 1.70 -37.21 -45.98
C ARG A 10 2.07 -35.73 -46.01
N SER A 11 2.22 -35.15 -47.20
CA SER A 11 2.50 -33.72 -47.36
C SER A 11 1.39 -32.84 -46.79
N PHE A 12 0.12 -33.23 -46.96
CA PHE A 12 -1.01 -32.51 -46.38
C PHE A 12 -0.96 -32.48 -44.84
N PHE A 13 -0.74 -33.63 -44.19
CA PHE A 13 -0.64 -33.69 -42.74
C PHE A 13 0.62 -33.01 -42.20
N THR A 14 1.75 -33.03 -42.93
CA THR A 14 2.94 -32.25 -42.56
C THR A 14 2.66 -30.75 -42.63
N LEU A 15 1.97 -30.27 -43.68
CA LEU A 15 1.68 -28.85 -43.86
C LEU A 15 0.64 -28.36 -42.84
N LEU A 16 -0.35 -29.17 -42.51
CA LEU A 16 -1.33 -28.91 -41.45
C LEU A 16 -0.64 -28.87 -40.07
N PHE A 17 0.30 -29.78 -39.80
CA PHE A 17 1.07 -29.78 -38.57
C PHE A 17 1.96 -28.53 -38.45
N VAL A 18 2.63 -28.10 -39.53
CA VAL A 18 3.40 -26.85 -39.56
C VAL A 18 2.49 -25.64 -39.33
N MET A 19 1.30 -25.58 -39.94
CA MET A 19 0.34 -24.48 -39.70
C MET A 19 -0.18 -24.45 -38.25
N LEU A 20 -0.39 -25.60 -37.62
CA LEU A 20 -0.83 -25.71 -36.22
C LEU A 20 0.24 -25.25 -35.23
N PHE A 21 1.54 -25.41 -35.55
CA PHE A 21 2.65 -24.88 -34.76
C PHE A 21 3.12 -23.47 -35.19
N ALA A 22 2.65 -22.96 -36.32
CA ALA A 22 2.91 -21.59 -36.79
C ALA A 22 1.99 -20.54 -36.14
N VAL A 23 1.04 -20.96 -35.29
CA VAL A 23 0.32 -20.04 -34.40
C VAL A 23 1.35 -19.50 -33.42
N SER A 24 1.95 -18.36 -33.77
CA SER A 24 2.92 -17.66 -32.96
C SER A 24 2.28 -17.46 -31.59
N ALA A 25 2.90 -18.03 -30.54
CA ALA A 25 2.55 -17.68 -29.18
C ALA A 25 2.74 -16.16 -29.07
N LYS A 26 1.64 -15.40 -29.04
CA LYS A 26 1.70 -14.00 -28.69
C LYS A 26 2.12 -13.96 -27.23
N ALA A 27 3.41 -13.79 -26.99
CA ALA A 27 3.86 -13.33 -25.68
C ALA A 27 3.07 -12.06 -25.38
N GLN A 28 2.34 -12.06 -24.27
CA GLN A 28 1.61 -10.87 -23.85
C GLN A 28 2.66 -9.80 -23.53
N LEU A 29 2.88 -8.88 -24.47
CA LEU A 29 3.76 -7.75 -24.23
C LEU A 29 3.02 -6.85 -23.25
N PHE A 30 3.47 -6.83 -22.00
CA PHE A 30 2.97 -5.87 -21.03
C PHE A 30 3.45 -4.49 -21.48
N ASN A 31 2.52 -3.66 -21.94
CA ASN A 31 2.81 -2.26 -22.26
C ASN A 31 2.96 -1.50 -20.95
N PHE A 32 4.21 -1.27 -20.54
CA PHE A 32 4.51 -0.37 -19.43
C PHE A 32 4.59 1.06 -19.95
N ARG A 33 3.84 1.95 -19.31
CA ARG A 33 4.04 3.39 -19.46
C ARG A 33 4.90 3.87 -18.29
N ASN A 34 6.02 4.49 -18.61
CA ASN A 34 6.88 5.09 -17.61
C ASN A 34 6.45 6.54 -17.39
N TYR A 35 6.47 6.95 -16.12
CA TYR A 35 6.34 8.35 -15.73
C TYR A 35 7.62 8.73 -14.97
N SER A 36 8.24 9.84 -15.35
CA SER A 36 9.49 10.33 -14.79
C SER A 36 9.39 11.79 -14.33
N LEU A 37 10.54 12.38 -13.98
CA LEU A 37 10.64 13.81 -13.69
C LEU A 37 10.18 14.67 -14.88
N ASP A 38 10.44 14.21 -16.12
CA ASP A 38 10.06 14.92 -17.34
C ASP A 38 8.54 14.96 -17.54
N ASP A 39 7.80 14.02 -16.93
CA ASP A 39 6.34 13.99 -16.93
C ASP A 39 5.72 14.80 -15.79
N GLY A 40 6.54 15.33 -14.87
CA GLY A 40 6.11 16.17 -13.73
C GLY A 40 6.11 15.47 -12.36
N LEU A 41 6.57 14.22 -12.27
CA LEU A 41 6.83 13.57 -10.98
C LEU A 41 7.95 14.32 -10.25
N SER A 42 7.80 14.60 -8.95
CA SER A 42 8.77 15.44 -8.25
C SER A 42 10.10 14.74 -7.94
N GLN A 43 10.08 13.42 -7.78
CA GLN A 43 11.24 12.62 -7.43
C GLN A 43 11.04 11.15 -7.87
N SER A 44 12.11 10.46 -8.30
CA SER A 44 12.06 9.13 -8.94
C SER A 44 11.98 7.92 -7.99
N GLU A 45 12.38 8.10 -6.74
CA GLU A 45 12.30 7.13 -5.65
C GLU A 45 10.95 7.26 -4.90
N ILE A 46 10.12 6.23 -5.12
CA ILE A 46 8.74 6.21 -4.62
C ILE A 46 8.66 5.30 -3.40
N ASN A 47 8.18 5.87 -2.29
CA ASN A 47 8.00 5.16 -1.03
C ASN A 47 6.62 4.54 -0.89
N CYS A 48 5.58 5.21 -1.39
CA CYS A 48 4.22 4.70 -1.33
C CYS A 48 3.34 5.23 -2.47
N ILE A 49 2.33 4.44 -2.82
CA ILE A 49 1.28 4.81 -3.78
C ILE A 49 -0.07 4.46 -3.16
N TYR A 50 -1.03 5.37 -3.26
CA TYR A 50 -2.38 5.21 -2.75
C TYR A 50 -3.39 5.77 -3.75
N GLU A 51 -4.45 5.03 -4.07
CA GLU A 51 -5.56 5.53 -4.88
C GLU A 51 -6.67 6.01 -3.94
N ASP A 52 -7.09 7.28 -4.07
CA ASP A 52 -8.22 7.79 -3.31
C ASP A 52 -9.57 7.41 -3.94
N SER A 53 -10.65 7.58 -3.18
CA SER A 53 -12.02 7.31 -3.61
C SER A 53 -12.49 8.11 -4.83
N ARG A 54 -11.74 9.13 -5.25
CA ARG A 54 -12.01 9.97 -6.43
C ARG A 54 -11.21 9.52 -7.65
N GLY A 55 -10.39 8.48 -7.53
CA GLY A 55 -9.55 7.94 -8.60
C GLY A 55 -8.23 8.69 -8.81
N TYR A 56 -7.83 9.57 -7.89
CA TYR A 56 -6.50 10.17 -7.93
C TYR A 56 -5.47 9.21 -7.34
N LEU A 57 -4.33 9.08 -8.01
CA LEU A 57 -3.16 8.43 -7.43
C LEU A 57 -2.36 9.44 -6.61
N TRP A 58 -2.07 9.08 -5.37
CA TRP A 58 -1.25 9.81 -4.42
C TRP A 58 0.05 9.07 -4.22
N ILE A 59 1.15 9.75 -4.51
CA ILE A 59 2.49 9.16 -4.66
C ILE A 59 3.40 9.87 -3.66
N GLY A 60 3.78 9.15 -2.60
CA GLY A 60 4.74 9.64 -1.62
C GLY A 60 6.16 9.35 -2.07
N THR A 61 7.00 10.39 -2.09
CA THR A 61 8.37 10.31 -2.62
C THR A 61 9.43 10.36 -1.52
N SER A 62 10.67 10.00 -1.85
CA SER A 62 11.86 10.20 -1.01
C SER A 62 12.44 11.61 -1.19
N GLY A 63 11.74 12.62 -0.70
CA GLY A 63 12.27 13.99 -0.57
C GLY A 63 11.70 15.00 -1.56
N GLY A 64 10.81 14.58 -2.46
CA GLY A 64 10.06 15.47 -3.36
C GLY A 64 8.64 15.79 -2.88
N GLY A 65 8.28 15.41 -1.65
CA GLY A 65 6.94 15.59 -1.10
C GLY A 65 5.91 14.57 -1.62
N LEU A 66 4.66 15.03 -1.73
CA LEU A 66 3.51 14.22 -2.14
C LEU A 66 3.03 14.65 -3.53
N CYS A 67 3.03 13.74 -4.49
CA CYS A 67 2.47 13.99 -5.82
C CYS A 67 1.06 13.42 -5.94
N ARG A 68 0.14 14.20 -6.52
CA ARG A 68 -1.18 13.75 -6.95
C ARG A 68 -1.19 13.62 -8.47
N PHE A 69 -1.60 12.48 -8.98
CA PHE A 69 -1.74 12.19 -10.41
C PHE A 69 -3.20 11.92 -10.77
N ASP A 70 -3.69 12.57 -11.83
CA ASP A 70 -5.08 12.48 -12.29
C ASP A 70 -5.27 11.60 -13.54
N GLY A 71 -4.23 10.85 -13.92
CA GLY A 71 -4.18 10.09 -15.17
C GLY A 71 -3.52 10.85 -16.32
N LYS A 72 -3.25 12.15 -16.18
CA LYS A 72 -2.62 12.99 -17.21
C LYS A 72 -1.48 13.85 -16.67
N ILE A 73 -1.69 14.53 -15.54
CA ILE A 73 -0.75 15.50 -14.98
C ILE A 73 -0.47 15.21 -13.51
N PHE A 74 0.75 15.55 -13.09
CA PHE A 74 1.16 15.52 -11.68
C PHE A 74 1.01 16.91 -11.06
N LYS A 75 0.54 16.93 -9.82
CA LYS A 75 0.56 18.10 -8.94
C LYS A 75 1.33 17.74 -7.68
N THR A 76 2.37 18.51 -7.36
CA THR A 76 3.22 18.28 -6.19
C THR A 76 2.82 19.17 -5.03
N TYR A 77 2.89 18.62 -3.83
CA TYR A 77 2.73 19.31 -2.56
C TYR A 77 3.99 19.14 -1.72
N GLU A 78 4.48 20.24 -1.17
CA GLU A 78 5.70 20.32 -0.36
C GLU A 78 5.40 20.96 1.01
N GLU A 79 6.44 21.11 1.85
CA GLU A 79 6.29 21.75 3.18
C GLU A 79 5.75 23.19 3.10
N LYS A 80 6.10 23.93 2.05
CA LYS A 80 5.58 25.28 1.79
C LYS A 80 4.06 25.32 1.59
N ASP A 81 3.47 24.20 1.17
CA ASP A 81 2.02 24.03 1.00
C ASP A 81 1.34 23.55 2.29
N GLY A 82 2.11 23.28 3.36
CA GLY A 82 1.65 22.81 4.66
C GLY A 82 1.82 21.30 4.89
N LEU A 83 2.46 20.57 3.97
CA LEU A 83 2.76 19.14 4.13
C LEU A 83 3.67 18.93 5.36
N CYS A 84 3.47 17.85 6.12
CA CYS A 84 4.24 17.63 7.36
C CYS A 84 5.68 17.14 7.16
N GLY A 85 6.18 17.03 5.92
CA GLY A 85 7.55 16.63 5.62
C GLY A 85 7.73 16.27 4.14
N GLN A 86 8.98 16.20 3.69
CA GLN A 86 9.29 15.93 2.27
C GLN A 86 9.46 14.43 1.93
N ILE A 87 9.76 13.59 2.92
CA ILE A 87 9.89 12.14 2.74
C ILE A 87 8.62 11.47 3.24
N ILE A 88 7.74 11.11 2.32
CA ILE A 88 6.41 10.57 2.60
C ILE A 88 6.44 9.06 2.54
N THR A 89 6.06 8.40 3.64
CA THR A 89 6.22 6.95 3.80
C THR A 89 4.90 6.19 3.75
N SER A 90 3.78 6.88 3.98
CA SER A 90 2.46 6.26 3.94
C SER A 90 1.37 7.29 3.68
N VAL A 91 0.34 6.87 2.95
CA VAL A 91 -0.86 7.64 2.64
C VAL A 91 -2.06 6.70 2.73
N SER A 92 -3.16 7.16 3.33
CA SER A 92 -4.46 6.50 3.28
C SER A 92 -5.56 7.54 3.34
N GLU A 93 -6.69 7.29 2.73
CA GLU A 93 -7.90 8.07 2.92
C GLU A 93 -8.66 7.56 4.15
N ASN A 94 -9.30 8.46 4.88
CA ASN A 94 -10.20 8.13 5.97
C ASN A 94 -11.68 8.13 5.50
N LYS A 95 -12.62 7.78 6.39
CA LYS A 95 -14.06 7.76 6.05
C LYS A 95 -14.68 9.10 5.66
N THR A 96 -14.02 10.22 5.98
CA THR A 96 -14.47 11.57 5.63
C THR A 96 -13.81 12.08 4.36
N HIS A 97 -13.11 11.20 3.61
CA HIS A 97 -12.38 11.54 2.40
C HIS A 97 -11.20 12.50 2.60
N ASP A 98 -10.74 12.63 3.84
CA ASP A 98 -9.47 13.28 4.13
C ASP A 98 -8.34 12.27 3.97
N LEU A 99 -7.23 12.68 3.39
CA LEU A 99 -6.02 11.88 3.39
C LEU A 99 -5.30 12.04 4.72
N ILE A 100 -4.81 10.94 5.25
CA ILE A 100 -3.89 10.87 6.36
C ILE A 100 -2.52 10.50 5.78
N ILE A 101 -1.54 11.36 6.01
CA ILE A 101 -0.20 11.25 5.43
C ILE A 101 0.82 11.14 6.56
N GLY A 102 1.73 10.18 6.43
CA GLY A 102 2.86 10.01 7.34
C GLY A 102 4.20 10.24 6.66
N ASN A 103 5.12 10.84 7.41
CA ASN A 103 6.50 11.06 6.96
C ASN A 103 7.52 10.15 7.69
N GLN A 104 8.76 10.16 7.22
CA GLN A 104 9.84 9.36 7.81
C GLN A 104 10.12 9.68 9.28
N ASN A 105 9.93 10.94 9.70
CA ASN A 105 10.22 11.40 11.06
C ASN A 105 9.11 11.02 12.05
N GLY A 106 7.99 10.49 11.55
CA GLY A 106 6.84 10.09 12.35
C GLY A 106 5.76 11.16 12.50
N ALA A 107 5.96 12.36 11.93
CA ALA A 107 4.91 13.37 11.88
C ALA A 107 3.79 12.92 10.93
N LEU A 108 2.57 13.27 11.30
CA LEU A 108 1.36 12.99 10.53
C LEU A 108 0.69 14.31 10.16
N CYS A 109 0.10 14.38 8.98
CA CYS A 109 -0.84 15.44 8.64
C CYS A 109 -2.08 14.87 7.96
N LYS A 110 -3.09 15.72 7.91
CA LYS A 110 -4.35 15.47 7.25
C LYS A 110 -4.52 16.46 6.10
N PHE A 111 -5.03 15.99 4.97
CA PHE A 111 -5.37 16.82 3.82
C PHE A 111 -6.84 16.65 3.44
N ASN A 112 -7.61 17.74 3.47
CA ASN A 112 -9.05 17.74 3.21
C ASN A 112 -9.43 18.00 1.74
N GLY A 113 -8.46 17.97 0.82
CA GLY A 113 -8.64 18.40 -0.57
C GLY A 113 -8.21 19.84 -0.86
N HIS A 114 -8.07 20.67 0.19
CA HIS A 114 -7.71 22.08 0.05
C HIS A 114 -6.48 22.46 0.88
N THR A 115 -6.43 22.05 2.14
CA THR A 115 -5.41 22.47 3.12
C THR A 115 -4.85 21.30 3.89
N PHE A 116 -3.57 21.37 4.22
CA PHE A 116 -2.94 20.45 5.16
C PHE A 116 -3.08 20.95 6.60
N SER A 117 -3.34 20.03 7.52
CA SER A 117 -3.32 20.29 8.96
C SER A 117 -2.48 19.24 9.65
N SER A 118 -1.53 19.66 10.48
CA SER A 118 -0.73 18.73 11.29
C SER A 118 -1.63 17.96 12.25
N LEU A 119 -1.46 16.63 12.29
CA LEU A 119 -2.08 15.79 13.29
C LEU A 119 -1.13 15.67 14.46
N GLN A 120 -1.17 16.68 15.32
CA GLN A 120 -0.44 16.65 16.58
C GLN A 120 -1.36 16.04 17.64
N GLU A 121 -0.80 15.10 18.37
CA GLU A 121 -1.30 14.84 19.70
C GLU A 121 -0.97 16.04 20.58
N GLY A 122 -1.68 16.25 21.69
CA GLY A 122 -1.30 17.29 22.64
C GLY A 122 0.10 17.06 23.25
N ASN A 123 0.28 17.25 24.56
CA ASN A 123 1.59 17.10 25.21
C ASN A 123 2.22 15.68 25.19
N GLN A 124 1.70 14.73 24.39
CA GLN A 124 2.21 13.37 24.29
C GLN A 124 3.20 13.21 23.12
N LYS A 125 4.48 13.50 23.39
CA LYS A 125 5.62 13.15 22.52
C LYS A 125 5.75 11.64 22.20
N SER A 126 4.96 10.77 22.84
CA SER A 126 5.10 9.32 22.75
C SER A 126 4.81 8.77 21.35
N PHE A 127 3.99 9.46 20.56
CA PHE A 127 3.54 8.98 19.27
C PHE A 127 4.16 9.72 18.09
N SER A 128 4.90 10.81 18.33
CA SER A 128 5.58 11.58 17.29
C SER A 128 6.86 10.89 16.79
N ASN A 129 7.45 9.99 17.58
CA ASN A 129 8.68 9.30 17.20
C ASN A 129 8.40 8.03 16.39
N GLY A 130 9.25 7.79 15.39
CA GLY A 130 9.23 6.61 14.55
C GLY A 130 8.39 6.77 13.30
N THR A 131 8.95 6.31 12.18
CA THR A 131 8.33 6.33 10.84
C THR A 131 6.98 5.62 10.85
N ALA A 132 5.97 6.25 10.25
CA ALA A 132 4.72 5.57 9.93
C ALA A 132 4.99 4.58 8.78
N LYS A 133 5.09 3.30 9.12
CA LYS A 133 5.34 2.19 8.17
C LYS A 133 4.11 1.90 7.33
N PHE A 134 2.93 2.12 7.90
CA PHE A 134 1.67 2.06 7.17
C PHE A 134 0.61 2.91 7.85
N ILE A 135 -0.39 3.28 7.06
CA ILE A 135 -1.64 3.89 7.49
C ILE A 135 -2.75 3.16 6.74
N ILE A 136 -3.79 2.71 7.44
CA ILE A 136 -4.89 1.97 6.82
C ILE A 136 -6.18 2.14 7.62
N LEU A 137 -7.34 2.05 6.97
CA LEU A 137 -8.62 1.95 7.67
C LEU A 137 -8.89 0.53 8.19
N ASP A 138 -9.34 0.41 9.44
CA ASP A 138 -9.87 -0.85 9.97
C ASP A 138 -11.31 -1.13 9.48
N ASP A 139 -11.96 -2.12 10.07
CA ASP A 139 -13.37 -2.49 9.87
C ASP A 139 -14.36 -1.46 10.44
N ASN A 140 -13.97 -0.76 11.51
CA ASN A 140 -14.76 0.28 12.17
C ASN A 140 -14.54 1.70 11.59
N ASN A 141 -13.80 1.81 10.49
CA ASN A 141 -13.40 3.07 9.87
C ASN A 141 -12.52 3.97 10.75
N ASN A 142 -11.81 3.40 11.72
CA ASN A 142 -10.72 4.07 12.40
C ASN A 142 -9.47 4.02 11.51
N THR A 143 -8.62 5.04 11.64
CA THR A 143 -7.31 5.04 11.00
C THR A 143 -6.32 4.29 11.89
N ILE A 144 -5.74 3.22 11.38
CA ILE A 144 -4.68 2.45 12.03
C ILE A 144 -3.34 2.88 11.46
N ILE A 145 -2.41 3.22 12.35
CA ILE A 145 -1.06 3.66 12.03
C ILE A 145 -0.10 2.65 12.64
N GLY A 146 0.70 2.02 11.79
CA GLY A 146 1.78 1.12 12.21
C GLY A 146 3.10 1.88 12.32
N LYS A 147 3.72 1.84 13.49
CA LYS A 147 5.10 2.30 13.72
C LYS A 147 5.90 1.18 14.37
N ASP A 148 7.21 1.22 14.26
CA ASP A 148 8.05 0.25 14.95
C ASP A 148 7.76 0.29 16.47
N GLY A 149 7.50 -0.87 17.06
CA GLY A 149 7.14 -1.06 18.47
C GLY A 149 5.72 -0.66 18.87
N GLN A 150 4.89 -0.13 17.96
CA GLN A 150 3.53 0.28 18.31
C GLN A 150 2.53 0.29 17.14
N ILE A 151 1.33 -0.19 17.41
CA ILE A 151 0.16 0.01 16.55
C ILE A 151 -0.75 1.03 17.23
N ILE A 152 -1.16 2.05 16.48
CA ILE A 152 -1.88 3.20 17.00
C ILE A 152 -3.20 3.30 16.25
N LYS A 153 -4.30 3.48 16.97
CA LYS A 153 -5.61 3.85 16.42
C LYS A 153 -5.77 5.37 16.51
N TYR A 154 -6.21 5.98 15.42
CA TYR A 154 -6.60 7.38 15.35
C TYR A 154 -8.09 7.47 14.98
N SER A 155 -8.88 8.03 15.89
CA SER A 155 -10.33 8.21 15.72
C SER A 155 -10.80 9.40 16.55
N ALA A 156 -11.78 10.15 16.03
CA ALA A 156 -12.34 11.33 16.69
C ALA A 156 -11.28 12.31 17.23
N ASN A 157 -10.24 12.60 16.43
CA ASN A 157 -9.09 13.45 16.79
C ASN A 157 -8.30 12.97 18.02
N ARG A 158 -8.33 11.68 18.34
CA ARG A 158 -7.59 11.08 19.44
C ARG A 158 -6.75 9.91 18.96
N PHE A 159 -5.54 9.83 19.50
CA PHE A 159 -4.64 8.70 19.32
C PHE A 159 -4.78 7.75 20.51
N GLU A 160 -4.76 6.45 20.23
CA GLU A 160 -4.82 5.38 21.23
C GLU A 160 -3.83 4.27 20.82
N LYS A 161 -2.91 3.90 21.71
CA LYS A 161 -2.06 2.74 21.48
C LYS A 161 -2.88 1.46 21.62
N LEU A 162 -2.82 0.58 20.63
CA LEU A 162 -3.45 -0.74 20.71
C LEU A 162 -2.48 -1.73 21.38
N PRO A 163 -2.78 -2.23 22.59
CA PRO A 163 -1.94 -3.25 23.23
C PRO A 163 -2.11 -4.59 22.51
N ILE A 164 -1.04 -5.39 22.50
CA ILE A 164 -1.12 -6.77 22.03
C ILE A 164 -1.75 -7.61 23.14
N LYS A 165 -2.97 -8.10 22.91
CA LYS A 165 -3.73 -8.82 23.95
C LYS A 165 -2.99 -10.10 24.34
N GLY A 166 -2.78 -10.28 25.65
CA GLY A 166 -2.11 -11.47 26.18
C GLY A 166 -0.61 -11.56 25.86
N ASP A 167 0.01 -10.48 25.37
CA ASP A 167 1.44 -10.44 25.05
C ASP A 167 2.09 -9.19 25.67
N THR A 168 3.32 -9.34 26.16
CA THR A 168 4.14 -8.26 26.73
C THR A 168 5.14 -7.69 25.73
N LEU A 169 5.05 -8.09 24.46
CA LEU A 169 5.90 -7.61 23.38
C LEU A 169 5.77 -6.08 23.21
N THR A 170 6.85 -5.39 23.55
CA THR A 170 6.95 -3.93 23.47
C THR A 170 7.88 -3.44 22.37
N THR A 171 8.68 -4.34 21.76
CA THR A 171 9.69 -3.99 20.75
C THR A 171 9.63 -4.92 19.55
N PHE A 172 9.34 -4.36 18.38
CA PHE A 172 9.32 -5.07 17.10
C PHE A 172 9.47 -4.06 15.96
N SER A 173 9.98 -4.52 14.82
CA SER A 173 10.01 -3.74 13.58
C SER A 173 8.95 -4.27 12.63
N ILE A 174 8.21 -3.37 11.99
CA ILE A 174 7.20 -3.70 11.00
C ILE A 174 7.85 -3.75 9.63
N ASN A 175 7.72 -4.88 8.95
CA ASN A 175 8.30 -5.09 7.62
C ASN A 175 7.24 -4.97 6.52
N CYS A 176 6.01 -5.43 6.78
CA CYS A 176 4.93 -5.42 5.81
C CYS A 176 3.56 -5.46 6.49
N TYR A 177 2.53 -5.14 5.71
CA TYR A 177 1.15 -5.25 6.15
C TYR A 177 0.24 -5.58 4.96
N LYS A 178 -0.92 -6.18 5.24
CA LYS A 178 -1.97 -6.39 4.24
C LYS A 178 -3.33 -6.50 4.92
N LYS A 179 -4.34 -5.81 4.38
CA LYS A 179 -5.74 -6.05 4.74
C LYS A 179 -6.35 -7.07 3.80
N ASP A 180 -7.01 -8.08 4.34
CA ASP A 180 -7.71 -9.11 3.56
C ASP A 180 -9.18 -8.73 3.30
N SER A 181 -9.88 -9.56 2.52
CA SER A 181 -11.29 -9.35 2.17
C SER A 181 -12.27 -9.47 3.33
N ARG A 182 -11.82 -9.98 4.49
CA ARG A 182 -12.59 -10.06 5.74
C ARG A 182 -12.31 -8.86 6.65
N ASN A 183 -11.64 -7.82 6.13
CA ASN A 183 -11.15 -6.65 6.84
C ASN A 183 -10.11 -6.93 7.93
N ILE A 184 -9.49 -8.11 7.93
CA ILE A 184 -8.42 -8.43 8.88
C ILE A 184 -7.12 -7.77 8.41
N ILE A 185 -6.46 -7.04 9.29
CA ILE A 185 -5.16 -6.44 9.02
C ILE A 185 -4.06 -7.37 9.53
N TRP A 186 -3.28 -7.91 8.60
CA TRP A 186 -2.12 -8.76 8.84
C TRP A 186 -0.87 -7.88 8.86
N ILE A 187 -0.04 -7.99 9.90
CA ILE A 187 1.14 -7.15 10.12
C ILE A 187 2.35 -8.05 10.33
N GLY A 188 3.23 -8.10 9.33
CA GLY A 188 4.47 -8.86 9.41
C GLY A 188 5.54 -8.09 10.16
N THR A 189 6.07 -8.68 11.23
CA THR A 189 7.11 -8.09 12.07
C THR A 189 8.35 -8.97 12.12
N ASN A 190 9.47 -8.43 12.60
CA ASN A 190 10.66 -9.23 12.92
C ASN A 190 10.49 -10.13 14.18
N LYS A 191 9.30 -10.13 14.81
CA LYS A 191 8.93 -10.98 15.95
C LYS A 191 7.78 -11.94 15.62
N GLY A 192 7.43 -12.07 14.34
CA GLY A 192 6.34 -12.91 13.85
C GLY A 192 5.17 -12.08 13.32
N LEU A 193 4.01 -12.72 13.22
CA LEU A 193 2.82 -12.14 12.60
C LEU A 193 1.88 -11.59 13.68
N LEU A 194 1.50 -10.32 13.54
CA LEU A 194 0.41 -9.72 14.30
C LEU A 194 -0.84 -9.64 13.43
N VAL A 195 -1.99 -9.74 14.07
CA VAL A 195 -3.31 -9.64 13.44
C VAL A 195 -4.15 -8.63 14.22
N LEU A 196 -4.77 -7.72 13.49
CA LEU A 196 -5.76 -6.78 14.01
C LEU A 196 -7.12 -7.06 13.36
N LYS A 197 -8.12 -7.33 14.20
CA LYS A 197 -9.52 -7.56 13.82
C LYS A 197 -10.42 -7.03 14.93
N ASN A 198 -11.47 -6.27 14.61
CA ASN A 198 -12.39 -5.69 15.59
C ASN A 198 -11.63 -4.98 16.73
N GLU A 199 -10.66 -4.13 16.38
CA GLU A 199 -9.78 -3.40 17.32
C GLU A 199 -8.93 -4.26 18.27
N THR A 200 -8.97 -5.58 18.13
CA THR A 200 -8.18 -6.50 18.94
C THR A 200 -6.89 -6.85 18.20
N LEU A 201 -5.76 -6.39 18.72
CA LEU A 201 -4.42 -6.73 18.22
C LEU A 201 -3.88 -7.94 18.96
N LEU A 202 -3.49 -8.97 18.22
CA LEU A 202 -3.06 -10.25 18.75
C LEU A 202 -1.85 -10.77 17.97
N ARG A 203 -1.02 -11.57 18.63
CA ARG A 203 0.08 -12.29 17.99
C ARG A 203 -0.42 -13.67 17.56
N VAL A 204 -0.13 -14.04 16.31
CA VAL A 204 -0.50 -15.35 15.79
C VAL A 204 0.48 -16.37 16.35
N ASN A 205 0.08 -17.11 17.40
CA ASN A 205 0.93 -18.13 18.01
C ASN A 205 0.29 -19.54 18.08
N GLU A 206 -1.03 -19.71 18.01
CA GLU A 206 -1.68 -21.04 18.02
C GLU A 206 -2.96 -21.06 17.16
N MET A 207 -3.40 -22.26 16.78
CA MET A 207 -4.27 -22.63 15.64
C MET A 207 -5.71 -22.04 15.60
N ASP A 208 -6.08 -21.06 16.42
CA ASP A 208 -7.49 -20.70 16.64
C ASP A 208 -8.01 -19.50 15.83
N TYR A 209 -7.26 -19.03 14.83
CA TYR A 209 -7.56 -17.76 14.16
C TYR A 209 -8.41 -17.86 12.89
N ILE A 210 -8.69 -19.07 12.40
CA ILE A 210 -9.39 -19.32 11.12
C ILE A 210 -10.61 -20.24 11.31
N SER A 211 -11.34 -20.07 12.41
CA SER A 211 -12.71 -20.60 12.57
C SER A 211 -13.73 -19.50 12.45
#